data_AF-W2JV84-F1
#
_entry.id   AF-W2JV84-F1
#
_cell.length_a   1.000
_cell.length_b   1.000
_cell.length_c   1.000
_cell.angle_alpha   90.00
_cell.angle_beta   90.00
_cell.angle_gamma   90.00
#
_symmetry.space_group_name_H-M   'P 1'
#
loop_
_entity.id
_entity.type
_entity.pdbx_description
1 polymer ?
#
loop_
_entity_poly.entity_id
_entity_poly.type
_entity_poly.pdbx_seq_one_letter_code
_entity_poly.pdbx_strand_id
1 'polypeptide(L)'
;MRLYLKLIVFVLLVSGTTLVEAAQSKRHTVGSTRSLRVAKSTDNEERGIQDLTKALKTTFWLETGKSDDYVRNVLGLKNLSGDKLKTAPNYVYYEHFLHALEGRKLQSWLAKGKTTKSVWAEYKLDDIRAAQLKDNDGFKTYLRYAIMEDNHFYKQKIMEQPVKVDYSGTPEELSAKVDMWFTLNRPTWYVKKMLNLDRRSINTSLKSPNYLHYERFEMKTWMAKKIFNECFLEGPQAEYRSC
;
A
#
# COMPACT_ATOMS: atom_id res chain seq x y z
N MET A 1 22.87 -31.83 -10.63
CA MET A 1 21.87 -32.76 -11.19
C MET A 1 20.65 -32.79 -10.26
N ARG A 2 19.45 -32.83 -10.87
CA ARG A 2 18.09 -32.91 -10.30
C ARG A 2 17.38 -31.57 -10.05
N LEU A 3 16.91 -31.03 -11.18
CA LEU A 3 15.67 -30.25 -11.31
C LEU A 3 14.49 -31.02 -10.69
N TYR A 4 13.52 -30.31 -10.11
CA TYR A 4 12.10 -30.64 -10.25
C TYR A 4 11.25 -29.37 -10.31
N LEU A 5 10.88 -29.01 -11.53
CA LEU A 5 9.85 -28.05 -11.92
C LEU A 5 8.50 -28.79 -11.85
N LYS A 6 7.54 -28.32 -11.05
CA LYS A 6 6.14 -28.77 -11.14
C LYS A 6 5.28 -27.58 -11.57
N LEU A 7 5.06 -27.49 -12.88
CA LEU A 7 3.94 -26.76 -13.48
C LEU A 7 2.66 -27.56 -13.21
N ILE A 8 1.68 -26.95 -12.56
CA ILE A 8 0.31 -27.48 -12.50
C ILE A 8 -0.55 -26.55 -13.36
N VAL A 9 -0.97 -27.08 -14.51
CA VAL A 9 -1.95 -26.48 -15.42
C VAL A 9 -3.33 -26.97 -14.97
N PHE A 10 -4.20 -26.07 -14.53
CA PHE A 10 -5.60 -26.39 -14.26
C PHE A 10 -6.46 -25.94 -15.45
N VAL A 11 -6.88 -26.90 -16.26
CA VAL A 11 -7.92 -26.73 -17.27
C VAL A 11 -9.25 -27.11 -16.60
N LEU A 12 -10.16 -26.16 -16.41
CA LEU A 12 -11.54 -26.45 -16.03
C LEU A 12 -12.42 -26.37 -17.28
N LEU A 13 -12.78 -27.54 -17.79
CA LEU A 13 -13.79 -27.74 -18.82
C LEU A 13 -15.17 -27.52 -18.22
N VAL A 14 -15.91 -26.59 -18.83
CA VAL A 14 -17.34 -26.37 -18.61
C VAL A 14 -18.12 -27.44 -19.37
N SER A 15 -18.98 -28.16 -18.67
CA SER A 15 -20.10 -28.94 -19.21
C SER A 15 -21.09 -29.07 -18.03
N GLY A 16 -22.33 -28.59 -18.04
CA GLY A 16 -23.25 -28.37 -19.14
C GLY A 16 -24.25 -29.53 -19.20
N THR A 17 -25.13 -29.65 -18.20
CA THR A 17 -26.31 -30.53 -18.30
C THR A 17 -27.52 -29.87 -17.64
N THR A 18 -28.45 -29.46 -18.50
CA THR A 18 -29.82 -29.10 -18.15
C THR A 18 -30.60 -30.36 -17.78
N LEU A 19 -31.34 -30.33 -16.66
CA LEU A 19 -32.51 -31.18 -16.48
C LEU A 19 -33.69 -30.29 -16.08
N VAL A 20 -34.61 -30.17 -17.02
CA VAL A 20 -35.97 -29.66 -16.85
C VAL A 20 -36.79 -30.83 -16.31
N GLU A 21 -37.48 -30.63 -15.20
CA GLU A 21 -38.64 -31.45 -14.90
C GLU A 21 -39.70 -30.60 -14.20
N ALA A 22 -40.84 -30.50 -14.87
CA ALA A 22 -42.04 -29.80 -14.44
C ALA A 22 -43.00 -30.81 -13.82
N ALA A 23 -43.64 -30.46 -12.71
CA ALA A 23 -44.92 -31.04 -12.30
C ALA A 23 -45.71 -30.04 -11.44
N GLN A 24 -47.00 -29.94 -11.76
CA GLN A 24 -47.98 -28.94 -11.36
C GLN A 24 -48.49 -29.04 -9.91
N SER A 25 -49.07 -27.93 -9.42
CA SER A 25 -50.49 -27.83 -9.02
C SER A 25 -50.74 -27.25 -7.61
N LYS A 26 -51.30 -26.03 -7.53
CA LYS A 26 -52.64 -25.71 -6.99
C LYS A 26 -52.88 -24.18 -6.91
N ARG A 27 -54.17 -23.81 -6.95
CA ARG A 27 -54.76 -22.52 -7.37
C ARG A 27 -55.02 -21.50 -6.24
N HIS A 28 -55.36 -20.27 -6.70
CA HIS A 28 -56.15 -19.16 -6.09
C HIS A 28 -55.39 -18.28 -5.06
N THR A 29 -55.46 -16.93 -5.04
CA THR A 29 -56.51 -15.93 -5.38
C THR A 29 -55.93 -14.58 -5.86
N VAL A 30 -56.80 -13.75 -6.44
CA VAL A 30 -56.61 -12.38 -6.94
C VAL A 30 -56.43 -11.35 -5.80
N GLY A 31 -55.53 -10.38 -5.98
CA GLY A 31 -55.53 -9.14 -5.18
C GLY A 31 -54.32 -8.22 -5.36
N SER A 32 -54.54 -7.08 -6.02
CA SER A 32 -53.90 -5.78 -5.79
C SER A 32 -52.43 -5.53 -6.23
N THR A 33 -52.31 -4.87 -7.37
CA THR A 33 -51.51 -3.65 -7.61
C THR A 33 -50.17 -3.51 -6.87
N ARG A 34 -49.07 -3.84 -7.56
CA ARG A 34 -47.84 -3.03 -7.50
C ARG A 34 -46.94 -3.29 -8.70
N SER A 35 -46.92 -2.33 -9.61
CA SER A 35 -45.94 -2.21 -10.67
C SER A 35 -44.56 -2.01 -10.03
N LEU A 36 -43.76 -3.06 -10.01
CA LEU A 36 -42.33 -2.96 -9.71
C LEU A 36 -41.66 -2.40 -10.96
N ARG A 37 -41.43 -1.08 -10.96
CA ARG A 37 -40.35 -0.52 -11.77
C ARG A 37 -39.08 -1.28 -11.38
N VAL A 38 -38.60 -2.13 -12.27
CA VAL A 38 -37.22 -2.61 -12.25
C VAL A 38 -36.36 -1.35 -12.37
N ALA A 39 -35.92 -0.83 -11.22
CA ALA A 39 -34.79 0.05 -11.17
C ALA A 39 -33.59 -0.80 -11.58
N LYS A 40 -33.21 -0.69 -12.86
CA LYS A 40 -31.95 -1.20 -13.38
C LYS A 40 -30.86 -0.41 -12.67
N SER A 41 -30.35 -0.93 -11.55
CA SER A 41 -29.14 -0.44 -10.92
C SER A 41 -27.94 -0.89 -11.76
N THR A 42 -27.76 -0.26 -12.91
CA THR A 42 -26.67 -0.57 -13.85
C THR A 42 -25.31 -0.01 -13.42
N ASP A 43 -25.28 0.79 -12.36
CA ASP A 43 -24.09 1.59 -12.05
C ASP A 43 -22.96 0.79 -11.41
N ASN A 44 -23.24 -0.39 -10.81
CA ASN A 44 -22.21 -1.20 -10.16
C ASN A 44 -21.49 -2.17 -11.11
N GLU A 45 -22.21 -2.73 -12.09
CA GLU A 45 -21.64 -3.73 -13.01
C GLU A 45 -20.87 -3.06 -14.15
N GLU A 46 -21.35 -1.93 -14.68
CA GLU A 46 -20.60 -1.14 -15.68
C GLU A 46 -19.31 -0.55 -15.09
N ARG A 47 -19.31 -0.16 -13.81
CA ARG A 47 -18.12 0.34 -13.13
C ARG A 47 -17.05 -0.73 -13.01
N GLY A 48 -17.43 -1.96 -12.65
CA GLY A 48 -16.51 -3.10 -12.58
C GLY A 48 -15.91 -3.49 -13.94
N ILE A 49 -16.70 -3.51 -15.01
CA ILE A 49 -16.23 -3.85 -16.37
C ILE A 49 -15.37 -2.73 -16.97
N GLN A 50 -15.71 -1.46 -16.73
CA GLN A 50 -14.89 -0.33 -17.13
C GLN A 50 -13.56 -0.29 -16.36
N ASP A 51 -13.57 -0.52 -15.04
CA ASP A 51 -12.34 -0.57 -14.25
C ASP A 51 -11.43 -1.73 -14.69
N LEU A 52 -11.99 -2.88 -15.06
CA LEU A 52 -11.24 -4.01 -15.60
C LEU A 52 -10.58 -3.65 -16.95
N THR A 53 -11.34 -3.09 -17.90
CA THR A 53 -10.76 -2.66 -19.21
C THR A 53 -9.72 -1.56 -19.07
N LYS A 54 -9.83 -0.70 -18.06
CA LYS A 54 -8.89 0.40 -17.80
C LYS A 54 -7.64 -0.04 -17.02
N ALA A 55 -7.77 -0.95 -16.05
CA ALA A 55 -6.64 -1.59 -15.38
C ALA A 55 -5.80 -2.40 -16.39
N LEU A 56 -6.46 -3.15 -17.27
CA LEU A 56 -5.83 -3.86 -18.38
C LEU A 56 -5.08 -2.90 -19.33
N LYS A 57 -5.62 -1.71 -19.63
CA LYS A 57 -4.93 -0.68 -20.42
C LYS A 57 -3.68 -0.13 -19.71
N THR A 58 -3.75 0.13 -18.41
CA THR A 58 -2.58 0.62 -17.66
C THR A 58 -1.48 -0.43 -17.64
N THR A 59 -1.82 -1.69 -17.34
CA THR A 59 -0.88 -2.81 -17.40
C THR A 59 -0.27 -2.94 -18.78
N PHE A 60 -1.07 -2.87 -19.84
CA PHE A 60 -0.60 -2.89 -21.23
C PHE A 60 0.37 -1.75 -21.56
N TRP A 61 0.06 -0.50 -21.20
CA TRP A 61 0.95 0.64 -21.45
C TRP A 61 2.28 0.49 -20.74
N LEU A 62 2.26 -0.02 -19.51
CA LEU A 62 3.47 -0.27 -18.77
C LEU A 62 4.28 -1.41 -19.41
N GLU A 63 3.65 -2.55 -19.73
CA GLU A 63 4.32 -3.72 -20.35
C GLU A 63 4.92 -3.39 -21.72
N THR A 64 4.21 -2.58 -22.51
CA THR A 64 4.69 -2.15 -23.83
C THR A 64 5.60 -0.92 -23.77
N GLY A 65 5.96 -0.45 -22.57
CA GLY A 65 6.92 0.64 -22.36
C GLY A 65 6.49 1.97 -22.99
N LYS A 66 5.18 2.26 -23.02
CA LYS A 66 4.68 3.51 -23.59
C LYS A 66 5.20 4.72 -22.82
N SER A 67 5.55 5.77 -23.56
CA SER A 67 6.05 7.01 -22.99
C SER A 67 4.96 7.80 -22.29
N ASP A 68 5.39 8.71 -21.41
CA ASP A 68 4.52 9.68 -20.75
C ASP A 68 3.66 10.46 -21.76
N ASP A 69 4.32 11.00 -22.79
CA ASP A 69 3.67 11.75 -23.87
C ASP A 69 2.62 10.94 -24.62
N TYR A 70 2.90 9.65 -24.86
CA TYR A 70 1.94 8.76 -25.52
C TYR A 70 0.68 8.59 -24.66
N VAL A 71 0.85 8.31 -23.37
CA VAL A 71 -0.29 8.11 -22.46
C VAL A 71 -1.08 9.41 -22.30
N ARG A 72 -0.41 10.56 -22.14
CA ARG A 72 -1.06 11.87 -22.11
C ARG A 72 -1.85 12.13 -23.39
N ASN A 73 -1.30 11.80 -24.56
CA ASN A 73 -2.00 11.98 -25.83
C ASN A 73 -3.26 11.11 -25.93
N VAL A 74 -3.17 9.82 -25.58
CA VAL A 74 -4.30 8.89 -25.61
C VAL A 74 -5.41 9.31 -24.64
N LEU A 75 -5.04 9.91 -23.51
CA LEU A 75 -5.99 10.41 -22.52
C LEU A 75 -6.54 11.82 -22.81
N GLY A 76 -6.10 12.47 -23.90
CA GLY A 76 -6.51 13.83 -24.25
C GLY A 76 -5.89 14.92 -23.35
N LEU A 77 -4.76 14.62 -22.68
CA LEU A 77 -4.10 15.46 -21.69
C LEU A 77 -2.86 16.20 -22.24
N LYS A 78 -2.47 15.97 -23.50
CA LYS A 78 -1.19 16.43 -24.08
C LYS A 78 -0.93 17.93 -23.94
N ASN A 79 -1.98 18.75 -23.96
CA ASN A 79 -1.88 20.21 -23.91
C ASN A 79 -2.31 20.80 -22.56
N LEU A 80 -2.46 19.97 -21.53
CA LEU A 80 -2.86 20.39 -20.20
C LEU A 80 -1.66 20.39 -19.26
N SER A 81 -1.60 21.38 -18.36
CA SER A 81 -0.54 21.51 -17.36
C SER A 81 -1.08 22.15 -16.08
N GLY A 82 -0.32 22.04 -14.99
CA GLY A 82 -0.69 22.59 -13.68
C GLY A 82 -2.06 22.12 -13.21
N ASP A 83 -2.85 23.07 -12.69
CA ASP A 83 -4.18 22.78 -12.15
C ASP A 83 -5.18 22.33 -13.23
N LYS A 84 -5.00 22.81 -14.48
CA LYS A 84 -5.84 22.38 -15.61
C LYS A 84 -5.64 20.91 -15.94
N LEU A 85 -4.43 20.38 -15.76
CA LEU A 85 -4.16 18.95 -15.92
C LEU A 85 -4.81 18.15 -14.80
N LYS A 86 -4.64 18.58 -13.54
CA LYS A 86 -5.13 17.84 -12.36
C LYS A 86 -6.66 17.75 -12.28
N THR A 87 -7.34 18.76 -12.82
CA THR A 87 -8.82 18.83 -12.86
C THR A 87 -9.42 18.23 -14.12
N ALA A 88 -8.60 17.81 -15.08
CA ALA A 88 -9.07 17.29 -16.35
C ALA A 88 -9.81 15.96 -16.18
N PRO A 89 -10.87 15.72 -16.97
CA PRO A 89 -11.39 14.38 -17.16
C PRO A 89 -10.26 13.42 -17.55
N ASN A 90 -10.26 12.21 -17.02
CA ASN A 90 -9.23 11.18 -17.22
C ASN A 90 -7.87 11.40 -16.53
N TYR A 91 -7.63 12.52 -15.83
CA TYR A 91 -6.38 12.71 -15.08
C TYR A 91 -6.13 11.59 -14.05
N VAL A 92 -7.19 11.11 -13.39
CA VAL A 92 -7.12 9.97 -12.45
C VAL A 92 -6.46 8.72 -13.06
N TYR A 93 -6.65 8.48 -14.37
CA TYR A 93 -6.03 7.33 -15.05
C TYR A 93 -4.56 7.58 -15.36
N TYR A 94 -4.22 8.82 -15.70
CA TYR A 94 -2.83 9.23 -15.86
C TYR A 94 -2.07 9.16 -14.54
N GLU A 95 -2.69 9.60 -13.44
CA GLU A 95 -2.14 9.47 -12.09
C GLU A 95 -1.94 7.99 -11.71
N HIS A 96 -2.91 7.12 -12.00
CA HIS A 96 -2.76 5.67 -11.79
C HIS A 96 -1.59 5.09 -12.62
N PHE A 97 -1.44 5.51 -13.88
CA PHE A 97 -0.30 5.11 -14.71
C PHE A 97 1.04 5.57 -14.11
N LEU A 98 1.17 6.83 -13.70
CA LEU A 98 2.38 7.35 -13.06
C LEU A 98 2.71 6.60 -11.77
N HIS A 99 1.69 6.36 -10.94
CA HIS A 99 1.84 5.60 -9.70
C HIS A 99 2.32 4.16 -9.98
N ALA A 100 1.79 3.48 -10.99
CA ALA A 100 2.21 2.14 -11.36
C ALA A 100 3.60 2.10 -12.02
N LEU A 101 3.94 3.12 -12.82
CA LEU A 101 5.27 3.29 -13.41
C LEU A 101 6.34 3.47 -12.32
N GLU A 102 6.09 4.33 -11.34
CA GLU A 102 6.96 4.46 -10.17
C GLU A 102 7.05 3.12 -9.42
N GLY A 103 5.93 2.41 -9.25
CA GLY A 103 5.93 1.07 -8.63
C GLY A 103 6.91 0.09 -9.28
N ARG A 104 7.00 0.07 -10.62
CA ARG A 104 7.98 -0.76 -11.34
C ARG A 104 9.43 -0.32 -11.10
N LYS A 105 9.68 1.00 -11.07
CA LYS A 105 10.98 1.55 -10.70
C LYS A 105 11.40 1.07 -9.30
N LEU A 106 10.49 1.16 -8.32
CA LEU A 106 10.72 0.71 -6.95
C LEU A 106 10.97 -0.80 -6.85
N GLN A 107 10.21 -1.62 -7.59
CA GLN A 107 10.46 -3.07 -7.67
C GLN A 107 11.83 -3.37 -8.27
N SER A 108 12.25 -2.63 -9.30
CA SER A 108 13.60 -2.77 -9.86
C SER A 108 14.67 -2.39 -8.85
N TRP A 109 14.46 -1.37 -8.03
CA TRP A 109 15.38 -0.99 -6.96
C TRP A 109 15.52 -2.10 -5.92
N LEU A 110 14.40 -2.66 -5.48
CA LEU A 110 14.37 -3.78 -4.53
C LEU A 110 15.10 -5.00 -5.09
N ALA A 111 14.82 -5.38 -6.34
CA ALA A 111 15.45 -6.52 -7.00
C ALA A 111 16.98 -6.33 -7.18
N LYS A 112 17.45 -5.09 -7.31
CA LYS A 112 18.87 -4.74 -7.40
C LYS A 112 19.53 -4.53 -6.03
N GLY A 113 18.79 -4.69 -4.93
CA GLY A 113 19.32 -4.49 -3.58
C GLY A 113 19.70 -3.04 -3.26
N LYS A 114 19.05 -2.05 -3.89
CA LYS A 114 19.30 -0.63 -3.60
C LYS A 114 18.85 -0.31 -2.17
N THR A 115 19.73 0.18 -1.31
CA THR A 115 19.36 0.44 0.10
C THR A 115 18.54 1.73 0.24
N THR A 116 17.67 1.82 1.24
CA THR A 116 16.93 3.07 1.54
C THR A 116 17.88 4.23 1.79
N LYS A 117 19.01 4.00 2.45
CA LYS A 117 20.06 5.01 2.67
C LYS A 117 20.58 5.59 1.37
N SER A 118 20.80 4.75 0.36
CA SER A 118 21.25 5.23 -0.95
C SER A 118 20.18 6.06 -1.66
N VAL A 119 18.90 5.72 -1.49
CA VAL A 119 17.77 6.51 -2.03
C VAL A 119 17.64 7.84 -1.29
N TRP A 120 17.78 7.83 0.04
CA TRP A 120 17.76 9.03 0.87
C TRP A 120 18.83 10.04 0.42
N ALA A 121 20.06 9.55 0.23
CA ALA A 121 21.18 10.35 -0.26
C ALA A 121 20.99 10.84 -1.71
N GLU A 122 20.45 9.99 -2.60
CA GLU A 122 20.18 10.36 -4.00
C GLU A 122 19.21 11.55 -4.11
N TYR A 123 18.21 11.60 -3.23
CA TYR A 123 17.26 12.72 -3.16
C TYR A 123 17.73 13.88 -2.27
N LYS A 124 18.94 13.80 -1.69
CA LYS A 124 19.53 14.82 -0.81
C LYS A 124 18.60 15.23 0.33
N LEU A 125 17.96 14.23 0.95
CA LEU A 125 16.90 14.48 1.94
C LEU A 125 17.42 15.08 3.25
N ASP A 126 18.71 14.94 3.54
CA ASP A 126 19.35 15.61 4.69
C ASP A 126 19.39 17.15 4.54
N ASP A 127 19.37 17.67 3.30
CA ASP A 127 19.40 19.11 3.03
C ASP A 127 17.99 19.75 3.12
N ILE A 128 16.95 18.94 3.30
CA ILE A 128 15.57 19.39 3.32
C ILE A 128 15.16 19.72 4.75
N ARG A 129 14.63 20.93 4.97
CA ARG A 129 14.08 21.33 6.27
C ARG A 129 12.99 20.36 6.71
N ALA A 130 13.05 19.91 7.96
CA ALA A 130 12.12 18.93 8.53
C ALA A 130 10.62 19.28 8.31
N ALA A 131 10.26 20.57 8.41
CA ALA A 131 8.89 21.04 8.20
C ALA A 131 8.37 20.86 6.76
N GLN A 132 9.27 20.77 5.77
CA GLN A 132 8.94 20.63 4.35
C GLN A 132 9.16 19.21 3.82
N LEU A 133 9.76 18.33 4.64
CA LEU A 133 10.19 17.01 4.21
C LEU A 133 9.02 16.18 3.69
N LYS A 134 7.87 16.21 4.36
CA LYS A 134 6.67 15.42 3.96
C LYS A 134 6.08 15.86 2.62
N ASP A 135 6.22 17.13 2.27
CA ASP A 135 5.67 17.68 1.03
C ASP A 135 6.63 17.51 -0.16
N ASN A 136 7.91 17.20 0.10
CA ASN A 136 8.91 16.97 -0.92
C ASN A 136 8.63 15.68 -1.71
N ASP A 137 8.64 15.77 -3.04
CA ASP A 137 8.34 14.62 -3.91
C ASP A 137 9.39 13.52 -3.82
N GLY A 138 10.67 13.87 -3.64
CA GLY A 138 11.74 12.90 -3.40
C GLY A 138 11.53 12.10 -2.11
N PHE A 139 11.08 12.77 -1.04
CA PHE A 139 10.72 12.10 0.20
C PHE A 139 9.49 11.19 0.04
N LYS A 140 8.48 11.59 -0.75
CA LYS A 140 7.31 10.73 -1.04
C LYS A 140 7.74 9.45 -1.77
N THR A 141 8.59 9.57 -2.79
CA THR A 141 9.17 8.41 -3.49
C THR A 141 10.02 7.55 -2.54
N TYR A 142 10.87 8.17 -1.72
CA TYR A 142 11.65 7.47 -0.69
C TYR A 142 10.74 6.69 0.28
N LEU A 143 9.71 7.32 0.83
CA LEU A 143 8.81 6.69 1.80
C LEU A 143 8.09 5.51 1.17
N ARG A 144 7.61 5.66 -0.07
CA ARG A 144 6.97 4.58 -0.81
C ARG A 144 7.93 3.40 -1.04
N TYR A 145 9.21 3.68 -1.31
CA TYR A 145 10.24 2.65 -1.41
C TYR A 145 10.53 1.97 -0.07
N ALA A 146 10.72 2.75 0.99
CA ALA A 146 11.01 2.24 2.33
C ALA A 146 9.87 1.33 2.85
N ILE A 147 8.61 1.68 2.58
CA ILE A 147 7.46 0.82 2.89
C ILE A 147 7.51 -0.49 2.09
N MET A 148 7.89 -0.44 0.81
CA MET A 148 8.00 -1.64 -0.04
C MET A 148 9.10 -2.58 0.46
N GLU A 149 10.28 -2.05 0.75
CA GLU A 149 11.42 -2.82 1.30
C GLU A 149 11.06 -3.40 2.69
N ASP A 150 10.48 -2.58 3.57
CA ASP A 150 10.08 -3.01 4.90
C ASP A 150 9.02 -4.12 4.87
N ASN A 151 7.99 -4.00 4.01
CA ASN A 151 7.01 -5.07 3.80
C ASN A 151 7.67 -6.37 3.31
N HIS A 152 8.65 -6.26 2.42
CA HIS A 152 9.42 -7.40 1.92
C HIS A 152 10.24 -8.06 3.03
N PHE A 153 10.93 -7.29 3.87
CA PHE A 153 11.69 -7.81 5.01
C PHE A 153 10.80 -8.39 6.11
N TYR A 154 9.70 -7.72 6.43
CA TYR A 154 8.72 -8.21 7.40
C TYR A 154 8.16 -9.56 6.96
N LYS A 155 7.71 -9.68 5.70
CA LYS A 155 7.20 -10.94 5.14
C LYS A 155 8.25 -12.05 5.20
N GLN A 156 9.48 -11.79 4.77
CA GLN A 156 10.57 -12.78 4.84
C GLN A 156 10.84 -13.21 6.28
N LYS A 157 10.82 -12.26 7.22
CA LYS A 157 11.06 -12.57 8.63
C LYS A 157 9.96 -13.45 9.24
N ILE A 158 8.70 -13.19 8.91
CA ILE A 158 7.58 -14.06 9.33
C ILE A 158 7.71 -15.46 8.71
N MET A 159 8.25 -15.55 7.48
CA MET A 159 8.54 -16.82 6.80
C MET A 159 9.87 -17.46 7.24
N GLU A 160 10.52 -16.94 8.29
CA GLU A 160 11.83 -17.38 8.79
C GLU A 160 12.96 -17.40 7.77
N GLN A 161 12.80 -16.65 6.68
CA GLN A 161 13.82 -16.53 5.65
C GLN A 161 14.95 -15.63 6.16
N PRO A 162 16.20 -15.93 5.80
CA PRO A 162 17.32 -15.08 6.16
C PRO A 162 17.17 -13.73 5.46
N VAL A 163 17.22 -12.65 6.24
CA VAL A 163 17.18 -11.27 5.74
C VAL A 163 18.48 -10.59 6.13
N LYS A 164 19.21 -10.09 5.14
CA LYS A 164 20.35 -9.19 5.36
C LYS A 164 19.80 -7.77 5.50
N VAL A 165 19.69 -7.31 6.74
CA VAL A 165 19.24 -5.94 7.04
C VAL A 165 20.45 -5.01 7.00
N ASP A 166 20.34 -3.92 6.24
CA ASP A 166 21.25 -2.79 6.36
C ASP A 166 20.84 -1.97 7.59
N TYR A 167 21.67 -2.03 8.64
CA TYR A 167 21.47 -1.29 9.88
C TYR A 167 22.02 0.13 9.81
N SER A 168 22.58 0.53 8.67
CA SER A 168 23.08 1.88 8.46
C SER A 168 21.96 2.81 8.04
N GLY A 169 22.02 4.04 8.54
CA GLY A 169 21.10 5.12 8.21
C GLY A 169 21.56 6.38 8.92
N THR A 170 21.21 7.55 8.37
CA THR A 170 21.42 8.81 9.09
C THR A 170 20.40 8.90 10.23
N PRO A 171 20.66 9.68 11.29
CA PRO A 171 19.68 9.91 12.35
C PRO A 171 18.32 10.40 11.82
N GLU A 172 18.33 11.21 10.77
CA GLU A 172 17.16 11.76 10.09
C GLU A 172 16.39 10.67 9.33
N GLU A 173 17.11 9.82 8.57
CA GLU A 173 16.52 8.67 7.88
C GLU A 173 15.87 7.69 8.89
N LEU A 174 16.58 7.38 9.98
CA LEU A 174 16.09 6.49 11.03
C LEU A 174 14.87 7.08 11.74
N SER A 175 14.84 8.40 11.96
CA SER A 175 13.66 9.08 12.46
C SER A 175 12.45 8.91 11.53
N ALA A 176 12.64 9.09 10.22
CA ALA A 176 11.56 8.88 9.24
C ALA A 176 11.09 7.41 9.21
N LYS A 177 12.02 6.45 9.33
CA LYS A 177 11.69 5.02 9.44
C LYS A 177 10.90 4.68 10.70
N VAL A 178 11.22 5.31 11.84
CA VAL A 178 10.44 5.14 13.07
C VAL A 178 8.99 5.59 12.89
N ASP A 179 8.78 6.76 12.26
CA ASP A 179 7.44 7.25 11.95
C ASP A 179 6.70 6.28 11.02
N MET A 180 7.38 5.79 9.98
CA MET A 180 6.85 4.78 9.06
C MET A 180 6.45 3.49 9.79
N TRP A 181 7.34 2.92 10.61
CA TRP A 181 7.05 1.68 11.35
C TRP A 181 5.90 1.83 12.33
N PHE A 182 5.78 3.00 12.97
CA PHE A 182 4.63 3.33 13.80
C PHE A 182 3.34 3.36 12.98
N THR A 183 3.32 4.07 11.84
CA THR A 183 2.15 4.12 10.95
C THR A 183 1.76 2.74 10.39
N LEU A 184 2.74 1.87 10.15
CA LEU A 184 2.53 0.49 9.69
C LEU A 184 2.17 -0.49 10.81
N ASN A 185 2.04 -0.01 12.07
CA ASN A 185 1.81 -0.84 13.25
C ASN A 185 2.79 -2.00 13.38
N ARG A 186 4.08 -1.75 13.11
CA ARG A 186 5.10 -2.79 13.24
C ARG A 186 5.27 -3.21 14.71
N PRO A 187 5.46 -4.51 14.98
CA PRO A 187 5.61 -4.96 16.35
C PRO A 187 6.96 -4.52 16.93
N THR A 188 6.98 -4.25 18.24
CA THR A 188 8.18 -3.83 18.99
C THR A 188 9.40 -4.70 18.73
N TRP A 189 9.24 -6.03 18.71
CA TRP A 189 10.36 -6.95 18.47
C TRP A 189 10.99 -6.74 17.08
N TYR A 190 10.17 -6.40 16.08
CA TYR A 190 10.63 -6.17 14.71
C TYR A 190 11.40 -4.86 14.63
N VAL A 191 10.88 -3.78 15.23
CA VAL A 191 11.56 -2.48 15.25
C VAL A 191 12.89 -2.58 16.01
N LYS A 192 12.95 -3.28 17.15
CA LYS A 192 14.22 -3.57 17.85
C LYS A 192 15.22 -4.25 16.94
N LYS A 193 14.77 -5.24 16.16
CA LYS A 193 15.63 -5.94 15.20
C LYS A 193 16.12 -5.01 14.10
N MET A 194 15.23 -4.22 13.50
CA MET A 194 15.60 -3.28 12.42
C MET A 194 16.56 -2.18 12.87
N LEU A 195 16.53 -1.83 14.16
CA LEU A 195 17.47 -0.89 14.79
C LEU A 195 18.75 -1.57 15.32
N ASN A 196 18.93 -2.88 15.07
CA ASN A 196 20.06 -3.68 15.53
C ASN A 196 20.20 -3.75 17.06
N LEU A 197 19.07 -3.83 17.78
CA LEU A 197 19.01 -3.85 19.25
C LEU A 197 18.54 -5.20 19.81
N ASP A 198 18.13 -6.15 18.96
CA ASP A 198 17.51 -7.43 19.36
C ASP A 198 18.50 -8.45 19.95
N ARG A 199 19.78 -8.40 19.56
CA ARG A 199 20.82 -9.37 19.97
C ARG A 199 21.87 -8.79 20.92
N ARG A 200 21.60 -7.62 21.50
CA ARG A 200 22.55 -6.89 22.37
C ARG A 200 22.15 -7.04 23.83
N SER A 201 23.13 -7.01 24.74
CA SER A 201 22.84 -6.84 26.16
C SER A 201 22.18 -5.47 26.39
N ILE A 202 21.35 -5.36 27.43
CA ILE A 202 20.64 -4.12 27.76
C ILE A 202 21.61 -2.94 27.84
N ASN A 203 22.73 -3.11 28.55
CA ASN A 203 23.77 -2.07 28.69
C ASN A 203 24.41 -1.66 27.36
N THR A 204 24.50 -2.58 26.40
CA THR A 204 25.04 -2.28 25.05
C THR A 204 23.99 -1.57 24.20
N SER A 205 22.71 -1.96 24.30
CA SER A 205 21.62 -1.28 23.62
C SER A 205 21.49 0.17 24.08
N LEU A 206 21.52 0.42 25.40
CA LEU A 206 21.41 1.77 25.99
C LEU A 206 22.49 2.75 25.52
N LYS A 207 23.68 2.24 25.17
CA LYS A 207 24.80 3.05 24.66
C LYS A 207 24.73 3.29 23.14
N SER A 208 23.83 2.62 22.44
CA SER A 208 23.68 2.76 21.00
C SER A 208 22.90 4.05 20.67
N PRO A 209 23.35 4.87 19.70
CA PRO A 209 22.55 6.00 19.23
C PRO A 209 21.19 5.56 18.67
N ASN A 210 21.08 4.31 18.19
CA ASN A 210 19.81 3.74 17.72
C ASN A 210 18.76 3.55 18.82
N TYR A 211 19.17 3.56 20.10
CA TYR A 211 18.25 3.38 21.21
C TYR A 211 17.27 4.55 21.33
N LEU A 212 17.72 5.78 21.06
CA LEU A 212 16.85 6.96 21.07
C LEU A 212 15.71 6.85 20.05
N HIS A 213 15.99 6.28 18.87
CA HIS A 213 14.96 5.99 17.87
C HIS A 213 13.96 4.93 18.36
N TYR A 214 14.45 3.91 19.07
CA TYR A 214 13.61 2.89 19.66
C TYR A 214 12.71 3.44 20.79
N GLU A 215 13.25 4.26 21.69
CA GLU A 215 12.44 4.94 22.71
C GLU A 215 11.36 5.82 22.10
N ARG A 216 11.69 6.56 21.03
CA ARG A 216 10.72 7.39 20.31
C ARG A 216 9.58 6.56 19.73
N PHE A 217 9.89 5.38 19.18
CA PHE A 217 8.89 4.44 18.69
C PHE A 217 7.96 3.98 19.82
N GLU A 218 8.52 3.49 20.93
CA GLU A 218 7.74 3.02 22.07
C GLU A 218 6.86 4.12 22.68
N MET A 219 7.39 5.35 22.79
CA MET A 219 6.62 6.50 23.28
C MET A 219 5.40 6.78 22.39
N LYS A 220 5.56 6.75 21.06
CA LYS A 220 4.44 6.93 20.11
C LYS A 220 3.39 5.83 20.28
N THR A 221 3.83 4.57 20.37
CA THR A 221 2.95 3.42 20.57
C THR A 221 2.21 3.49 21.91
N TRP A 222 2.90 3.88 22.98
CA TRP A 222 2.30 4.03 24.30
C TRP A 222 1.27 5.17 24.34
N MET A 223 1.62 6.35 23.82
CA MET A 223 0.70 7.49 23.73
C MET A 223 -0.56 7.15 22.94
N ALA A 224 -0.43 6.48 21.79
CA ALA A 224 -1.57 6.07 20.97
C ALA A 224 -2.50 5.09 21.73
N LYS A 225 -1.94 4.12 22.46
CA LYS A 225 -2.71 3.20 23.31
C LYS A 225 -3.41 3.93 24.45
N LYS A 226 -2.72 4.88 25.10
CA LYS A 226 -3.29 5.67 26.18
C LYS A 226 -4.49 6.48 25.69
N ILE A 227 -4.35 7.22 24.59
CA ILE A 227 -5.44 8.00 23.98
C ILE A 227 -6.61 7.09 23.59
N PHE A 228 -6.32 5.92 23.00
CA PHE A 228 -7.38 4.97 22.65
C PHE A 228 -8.14 4.48 23.88
N ASN A 229 -7.44 4.12 24.96
CA ASN A 229 -8.07 3.67 26.19
C ASN A 229 -8.90 4.79 26.86
N GLU A 230 -8.34 5.99 26.96
CA GLU A 230 -8.99 7.15 27.60
C GLU A 230 -10.19 7.68 26.79
N CYS A 231 -10.12 7.75 25.46
CA CYS A 231 -11.21 8.28 24.63
C CYS A 231 -12.24 7.19 24.18
N PHE A 232 -11.95 5.88 24.27
CA PHE A 232 -12.83 4.84 23.70
C PHE A 232 -13.16 3.64 24.60
N LEU A 233 -12.39 3.33 25.66
CA LEU A 233 -12.65 2.15 26.51
C LEU A 233 -13.18 2.52 27.91
N GLU A 234 -12.83 3.69 28.42
CA GLU A 234 -13.45 4.22 29.64
C GLU A 234 -14.81 4.84 29.26
N GLY A 235 -15.90 4.13 29.57
CA GLY A 235 -17.28 4.60 29.37
C GLY A 235 -17.60 5.91 30.12
N PRO A 236 -18.84 6.45 29.99
CA PRO A 236 -19.19 7.86 30.24
C PRO A 236 -19.23 8.26 31.72
N GLN A 237 -18.13 8.11 32.44
CA GLN A 237 -17.92 8.58 33.81
C GLN A 237 -16.76 9.57 33.94
N ALA A 238 -16.03 9.84 32.86
CA ALA A 238 -15.06 10.93 32.82
C ALA A 238 -15.72 12.17 32.16
N GLU A 239 -16.38 12.99 32.99
CA GLU A 239 -16.71 14.37 32.62
C GLU A 239 -15.48 15.08 32.04
N TYR A 240 -15.66 15.65 30.85
CA TYR A 240 -14.85 16.72 30.27
C TYR A 240 -13.33 16.56 30.35
N ARG A 241 -12.78 15.51 29.75
CA ARG A 241 -11.44 15.61 29.16
C ARG A 241 -11.61 15.88 27.68
N SER A 242 -11.24 17.08 27.25
CA SER A 242 -11.17 17.40 25.83
C SER A 242 -10.11 16.51 25.19
N CYS A 243 -10.56 15.40 24.60
CA CYS A 243 -10.14 15.07 23.24
C CYS A 243 -10.64 16.24 22.33
#